data_AF-A0A929PBI5-F1
#
_entry.id   AF-A0A929PBI5-F1
#
_cell.length_a   1.000
_cell.length_b   1.000
_cell.length_c   1.000
_cell.angle_alpha   90.00
_cell.angle_beta   90.00
_cell.angle_gamma   90.00
#
_symmetry.space_group_name_H-M   'P 1'
#
loop_
_entity.id
_entity.type
_entity.pdbx_description
1 polymer ?
#
loop_
_entity_poly.entity_id
_entity_poly.type
_entity_poly.pdbx_seq_one_letter_code
_entity_poly.pdbx_strand_id
1 'polypeptide(L)' 'MKVETTRFGTVEVPEEKVIGMSHGMLGFADKKRFCLIQH' A
#
# COMPACT_ATOMS: atom_id res chain seq x y z
N MET A 1 -2.70 9.13 -5.16
CA MET A 1 -3.87 8.90 -4.28
C MET A 1 -3.53 9.29 -2.83
N LYS A 2 -4.50 9.69 -2.02
CA LYS A 2 -4.29 9.99 -0.59
C LYS A 2 -4.69 8.79 0.26
N VAL A 3 -3.80 8.31 1.11
CA VAL A 3 -4.00 7.13 1.97
C VAL A 3 -3.75 7.53 3.42
N GLU A 4 -4.71 7.25 4.28
CA GLU A 4 -4.52 7.35 5.73
C GLU A 4 -3.68 6.16 6.22
N THR A 5 -2.58 6.47 6.90
CA THR A 5 -1.67 5.47 7.46
C THR A 5 -1.66 5.56 8.98
N THR A 6 -1.36 4.44 9.63
CA THR A 6 -1.37 4.36 11.10
C THR A 6 -0.20 5.09 11.76
N ARG A 7 0.91 5.33 11.04
CA ARG A 7 2.17 5.89 11.60
C ARG A 7 2.64 7.18 10.94
N PHE A 8 2.18 7.49 9.73
CA PHE A 8 2.67 8.62 8.94
C PHE A 8 1.55 9.62 8.59
N GLY A 9 0.39 9.50 9.24
CA GLY A 9 -0.79 10.28 8.90
C GLY A 9 -1.26 10.01 7.48
N THR A 10 -1.79 11.04 6.81
CA THR A 10 -2.22 10.93 5.41
C THR A 10 -1.06 11.15 4.47
N VAL A 11 -0.73 10.14 3.66
CA VAL A 11 0.36 10.18 2.69
C VAL A 11 -0.20 10.21 1.28
N GLU A 12 0.43 11.00 0.40
CA GLU A 12 0.16 10.97 -1.03
C GLU A 12 1.03 9.91 -1.71
N VAL A 13 0.38 8.87 -2.25
CA VAL A 13 1.01 7.73 -2.92
C VAL A 13 0.75 7.82 -4.41
N PRO A 14 1.77 8.01 -5.26
CA PRO A 14 1.60 7.95 -6.71
C PRO A 14 1.14 6.55 -7.15
N GLU A 15 0.23 6.45 -8.12
CA GLU A 15 -0.35 5.16 -8.52
C GLU A 15 0.72 4.24 -9.13
N GLU A 16 1.71 4.81 -9.81
CA GLU A 16 2.87 4.10 -10.37
C GLU A 16 3.78 3.46 -9.31
N LYS A 17 3.66 3.88 -8.04
CA LYS A 17 4.38 3.28 -6.91
C LYS A 17 3.57 2.21 -6.17
N VAL A 18 2.35 1.93 -6.61
CA VAL A 18 1.51 0.88 -6.03
C VAL A 18 1.93 -0.47 -6.60
N ILE A 19 2.37 -1.35 -5.72
CA ILE A 19 2.70 -2.73 -6.04
C ILE A 19 1.41 -3.55 -6.01
N GLY A 20 1.06 -4.15 -7.14
CA GLY A 20 -0.05 -5.09 -7.26
C GLY A 20 0.40 -6.53 -6.96
N MET A 21 -0.20 -7.15 -5.95
CA MET A 21 -0.02 -8.57 -5.65
C MET A 21 -1.29 -9.33 -6.03
N SER A 22 -1.26 -10.07 -7.14
CA SER A 22 -2.46 -10.73 -7.72
C SER A 22 -3.19 -11.67 -6.75
N HIS A 23 -2.43 -12.36 -5.90
CA HIS A 23 -2.93 -13.30 -4.88
C HIS A 23 -2.87 -12.74 -3.45
N GLY A 24 -2.46 -11.47 -3.29
CA GLY A 24 -2.21 -10.86 -1.99
C GLY A 24 -1.03 -11.47 -1.24
N MET A 25 -0.96 -11.19 0.07
CA MET A 25 0.10 -11.70 0.95
C MET A 25 -0.36 -12.99 1.63
N LEU A 26 0.57 -13.87 2.00
CA LEU A 26 0.26 -15.08 2.78
C LEU A 26 -0.45 -14.68 4.09
N GLY A 27 -1.65 -15.23 4.32
CA GLY A 27 -2.51 -14.86 5.46
C GLY A 27 -3.40 -13.62 5.23
N PHE A 28 -3.23 -12.89 4.11
CA PHE A 28 -3.95 -11.67 3.76
C PHE A 28 -4.25 -11.64 2.25
N ALA A 29 -4.94 -12.68 1.75
CA ALA A 29 -5.21 -12.85 0.32
C ALA A 29 -6.10 -11.73 -0.29
N ASP A 30 -6.87 -11.05 0.55
CA ASP A 30 -7.72 -9.91 0.18
C ASP A 30 -6.93 -8.61 0.01
N LYS A 31 -5.72 -8.51 0.59
CA LYS A 31 -4.85 -7.32 0.48
C LYS A 31 -3.97 -7.45 -0.75
N LYS A 32 -4.31 -6.71 -1.81
CA LYS A 32 -3.66 -6.82 -3.13
C LYS A 32 -2.82 -5.63 -3.55
N ARG A 33 -2.85 -4.54 -2.79
CA ARG A 33 -2.17 -3.28 -3.11
C ARG A 33 -1.27 -2.88 -1.97
N PHE A 34 0.00 -2.66 -2.28
CA PHE A 34 1.00 -2.26 -1.29
C PHE A 34 1.81 -1.08 -1.82
N CYS A 35 2.41 -0.31 -0.93
CA CYS A 35 3.42 0.68 -1.28
C CYS A 35 4.55 0.61 -0.26
N LEU A 36 5.77 0.93 -0.69
CA LEU A 36 6.92 1.03 0.19
C LEU A 36 7.10 2.51 0.56
N ILE A 37 6.97 2.81 1.85
CA ILE A 37 7.23 4.13 2.41
C ILE A 37 8.61 4.07 3.05
N GLN A 38 9.57 4.81 2.51
CA GLN A 38 10.88 5.00 3.12
C GLN A 38 10.83 6.20 4.07
N HIS A 39 11.37 6.02 5.27
CA HIS A 39 11.57 7.05 6.30
C HIS A 39 13.01 6.97 6.80
#